data_AF-A0A9W8H5W5-F1
#
_entry.id   AF-A0A9W8H5W5-F1
#
_cell.length_a   1.000
_cell.length_b   1.000
_cell.length_c   1.000
_cell.angle_alpha   90.00
_cell.angle_beta   90.00
_cell.angle_gamma   90.00
#
_symmetry.space_group_name_H-M   'P 1'
#
loop_
_entity.id
_entity.type
_entity.pdbx_description
1 polymer ?
#
loop_
_entity_poly.entity_id
_entity_poly.type
_entity_poly.pdbx_seq_one_letter_code
_entity_poly.pdbx_strand_id
1 'polypeptide(L)'
;MASEAPVAKRAAHSPAAEDAPAAQRAKTRDGRGRGARVARKANADTSVLDAVDELLRAAWRAGGGAGAAPGAFGWAAGDAQQEARFCRSPPVGAKLAGDAAGDCELEVHVHELTERGAGVATREDAAQLRAVAAAGGRPWVVVVPFVLRGERVRVRAVRHEWGYTQADLLAVVAASPLRTAAPCRFFGRCSGCQLQHVAYRDQLAFKRQAVERAFARANPLFAALPVAAPVPSPLQLGYRTKLTPHFELPRKAAPAPDDVPIGFMLAGQRRVLDIEDCVIGTDAVRRGLAAARSATRARMADYKRGATLLVRETNAPPGGALDRLADTPVAELETGYTLDPKSWVVDVVGDLKFAYPASSFFQNNASILPAFTGYVRDELRRWRARPDGTGALRTLVDAYCGSGLFGIACRDGFARVVGIEISSESISCAGRNAQLNGADNVEFVLGDAARIFDQIDAAPDSTAVVIDPPRKGSTPDFLDQLVAYGPRVIVYIACGVPAQARDLQH
;
A
#
# COMPACT_ATOMS: atom_id res chain seq x y z
N MET A 1 26.20 44.93 46.56
CA MET A 1 27.08 44.66 47.71
C MET A 1 26.96 43.16 47.94
N ALA A 2 27.91 42.31 47.54
CA ALA A 2 29.33 42.25 47.92
C ALA A 2 29.49 41.98 49.43
N SER A 3 30.25 40.99 49.91
CA SER A 3 31.06 39.94 49.23
C SER A 3 31.05 38.63 50.08
N GLU A 4 31.84 37.55 49.92
CA GLU A 4 33.11 37.25 49.21
C GLU A 4 33.21 35.73 48.88
N ALA A 5 34.36 35.27 48.36
CA ALA A 5 34.84 33.87 48.36
C ALA A 5 36.29 33.85 48.95
N PRO A 6 37.30 32.95 48.68
CA PRO A 6 37.48 31.98 47.57
C PRO A 6 38.29 30.67 47.87
N VAL A 7 38.66 29.94 46.79
CA VAL A 7 39.72 28.88 46.63
C VAL A 7 39.51 27.54 47.40
N ALA A 8 39.87 26.34 46.90
CA ALA A 8 40.84 26.00 45.85
C ALA A 8 40.53 24.76 44.97
N LYS A 9 41.25 24.69 43.84
CA LYS A 9 41.19 23.67 42.77
C LYS A 9 42.09 22.45 43.08
N ARG A 10 41.78 21.30 42.46
CA ARG A 10 42.82 20.42 41.85
C ARG A 10 42.25 19.58 40.70
N ALA A 11 43.12 19.26 39.74
CA ALA A 11 42.83 18.47 38.54
C ALA A 11 44.00 17.51 38.27
N ALA A 12 43.73 16.39 37.59
CA ALA A 12 44.68 15.53 36.90
C ALA A 12 43.88 14.77 35.81
N HIS A 13 44.13 14.94 34.51
CA HIS A 13 45.29 14.51 33.69
C HIS A 13 45.30 13.01 33.36
N SER A 14 45.16 12.72 32.06
CA SER A 14 45.59 11.49 31.41
C SER A 14 47.13 11.37 31.43
N PRO A 15 47.64 10.19 31.07
CA PRO A 15 48.75 10.09 30.12
C PRO A 15 48.30 9.39 28.82
N ALA A 16 49.11 9.54 27.77
CA ALA A 16 48.86 9.01 26.43
C ALA A 16 49.81 7.85 26.09
N ALA A 17 49.40 7.10 25.05
CA ALA A 17 50.18 6.36 24.03
C ALA A 17 51.63 5.87 24.32
N GLU A 18 51.91 4.61 23.92
CA GLU A 18 53.00 4.31 22.99
C GLU A 18 52.83 2.95 22.25
N ASP A 19 52.92 3.02 20.92
CA ASP A 19 53.58 2.12 19.94
C ASP A 19 53.31 0.60 19.77
N ALA A 20 52.67 0.31 18.61
CA ALA A 20 53.22 -0.50 17.49
C ALA A 20 53.34 -2.06 17.63
N PRO A 21 53.45 -2.84 16.52
CA PRO A 21 53.64 -2.43 15.11
C PRO A 21 52.62 -2.99 14.08
N ALA A 22 52.67 -2.39 12.89
CA ALA A 22 51.94 -2.86 11.71
C ALA A 22 52.61 -4.09 11.07
N ALA A 23 51.80 -5.09 10.69
CA ALA A 23 52.24 -6.21 9.86
C ALA A 23 51.50 -6.19 8.50
N GLN A 24 52.20 -5.79 7.44
CA GLN A 24 51.77 -6.06 6.07
C GLN A 24 51.75 -7.56 5.82
N ARG A 25 50.70 -8.10 5.18
CA ARG A 25 50.85 -9.25 4.25
C ARG A 25 49.68 -9.43 3.29
N ALA A 26 50.06 -9.54 2.01
CA ALA A 26 49.43 -10.28 0.92
C ALA A 26 47.91 -10.14 0.67
N LYS A 27 47.58 -9.49 -0.45
CA LYS A 27 46.36 -9.78 -1.22
C LYS A 27 46.36 -11.24 -1.68
N THR A 28 45.54 -12.11 -1.10
CA THR A 28 45.10 -13.33 -1.80
C THR A 28 43.86 -12.99 -2.61
N ARG A 29 43.94 -13.29 -3.92
CA ARG A 29 43.02 -12.82 -4.95
C ARG A 29 42.18 -14.00 -5.44
N ASP A 30 41.19 -14.42 -4.64
CA ASP A 30 40.13 -15.29 -5.16
C ASP A 30 38.82 -15.20 -4.37
N GLY A 31 37.70 -15.61 -5.00
CA GLY A 31 36.41 -15.82 -4.30
C GLY A 31 35.26 -14.83 -4.59
N ARG A 32 35.44 -13.77 -5.39
CA ARG A 32 34.35 -12.82 -5.75
C ARG A 32 33.33 -13.35 -6.78
N GLY A 33 33.01 -14.64 -6.75
CA GLY A 33 32.13 -15.30 -7.73
C GLY A 33 30.69 -15.53 -7.28
N ARG A 34 30.41 -15.71 -5.98
CA ARG A 34 29.11 -16.24 -5.51
C ARG A 34 28.21 -15.22 -4.80
N GLY A 35 28.76 -14.29 -4.01
CA GLY A 35 27.97 -13.32 -3.23
C GLY A 35 27.11 -12.35 -4.07
N ALA A 36 27.59 -11.94 -5.24
CA ALA A 36 26.88 -10.97 -6.10
C ALA A 36 25.61 -11.53 -6.75
N ARG A 37 25.48 -12.86 -6.92
CA ARG A 37 24.26 -13.48 -7.47
C ARG A 37 23.13 -13.58 -6.47
N VAL A 38 23.43 -13.84 -5.20
CA VAL A 38 22.42 -13.93 -4.14
C VAL A 38 21.76 -12.57 -3.91
N ALA A 39 22.55 -11.49 -3.91
CA ALA A 39 22.04 -10.12 -3.73
C ALA A 39 21.10 -9.65 -4.86
N ARG A 40 21.28 -10.09 -6.12
CA ARG A 40 20.38 -9.70 -7.23
C ARG A 40 18.99 -10.33 -7.12
N LYS A 41 18.88 -11.52 -6.51
CA LYS A 41 17.59 -12.24 -6.36
C LYS A 41 16.62 -11.54 -5.39
N ALA A 42 17.12 -10.66 -4.53
CA ALA A 42 16.35 -9.98 -3.49
C ALA A 42 15.59 -8.71 -3.94
N ASN A 43 15.77 -8.24 -5.18
CA ASN A 43 15.22 -6.97 -5.67
C ASN A 43 14.20 -7.09 -6.82
N ALA A 44 13.90 -8.30 -7.30
CA ALA A 44 12.87 -8.48 -8.32
C ALA A 44 11.47 -8.38 -7.70
N ASP A 45 10.54 -7.66 -8.34
CA ASP A 45 9.14 -7.62 -7.88
C ASP A 45 8.50 -8.99 -8.14
N THR A 46 8.24 -9.75 -7.08
CA THR A 46 7.69 -11.12 -7.20
C THR A 46 6.39 -11.14 -8.00
N SER A 47 5.53 -10.13 -7.84
CA SER A 47 4.26 -10.04 -8.57
C SER A 47 4.42 -9.94 -10.10
N VAL A 48 5.58 -9.48 -10.58
CA VAL A 48 5.96 -9.52 -12.00
C VAL A 48 6.38 -10.94 -12.38
N LEU A 49 7.29 -11.55 -11.62
CA LEU A 49 7.80 -12.89 -11.90
C LEU A 49 6.67 -13.94 -11.90
N ASP A 50 5.73 -13.83 -10.97
CA ASP A 50 4.58 -14.72 -10.82
C ASP A 50 3.61 -14.58 -12.01
N ALA A 51 3.36 -13.35 -12.46
CA ALA A 51 2.53 -13.08 -13.63
C ALA A 51 3.17 -13.57 -14.95
N VAL A 52 4.51 -13.55 -15.03
CA VAL A 52 5.26 -14.14 -16.16
C VAL A 52 5.18 -15.66 -16.14
N ASP A 53 5.37 -16.30 -14.98
CA ASP A 53 5.28 -17.75 -14.85
C ASP A 53 3.87 -18.27 -15.17
N GLU A 54 2.82 -17.57 -14.72
CA GLU A 54 1.43 -17.84 -15.08
C GLU A 54 1.19 -17.70 -16.59
N LEU A 55 1.68 -16.61 -17.21
CA LEU A 55 1.60 -16.37 -18.65
C LEU A 55 2.25 -17.50 -19.46
N LEU A 56 3.45 -17.95 -19.07
CA LEU A 56 4.15 -19.04 -19.75
C LEU A 56 3.45 -20.39 -19.58
N ARG A 57 2.93 -20.70 -18.39
CA ARG A 57 2.12 -21.91 -18.17
C ARG A 57 0.83 -21.88 -18.99
N ALA A 58 0.15 -20.74 -19.06
CA ALA A 58 -1.06 -20.57 -19.87
C ALA A 58 -0.76 -20.74 -21.37
N ALA A 59 0.31 -20.11 -21.87
CA ALA A 59 0.76 -20.25 -23.25
C ALA A 59 1.15 -21.69 -23.61
N TRP A 60 1.88 -22.38 -22.74
CA TRP A 60 2.27 -23.78 -22.92
C TRP A 60 1.06 -24.73 -22.97
N ARG A 61 0.09 -24.58 -22.07
CA ARG A 61 -1.18 -25.34 -22.11
C ARG A 61 -1.95 -25.11 -23.41
N ALA A 62 -2.07 -23.84 -23.83
CA ALA A 62 -2.76 -23.46 -25.06
C ALA A 62 -2.00 -23.82 -26.35
N GLY A 63 -0.74 -24.24 -26.24
CA GLY A 63 0.10 -24.74 -27.34
C GLY A 63 0.02 -26.27 -27.55
N GLY A 64 -0.82 -26.98 -26.79
CA GLY A 64 -0.95 -28.45 -26.91
C GLY A 64 0.19 -29.23 -26.26
N GLY A 65 0.82 -28.68 -25.22
CA GLY A 65 1.91 -29.35 -24.48
C GLY A 65 1.50 -30.68 -23.85
N ALA A 66 1.76 -31.78 -24.55
CA ALA A 66 1.49 -33.14 -24.08
C ALA A 66 2.63 -33.66 -23.17
N GLY A 67 2.62 -33.26 -21.91
CA GLY A 67 3.60 -33.72 -20.92
C GLY A 67 3.40 -33.11 -19.53
N ALA A 68 4.39 -33.24 -18.65
CA ALA A 68 4.49 -32.33 -17.51
C ALA A 68 4.91 -30.94 -18.03
N ALA A 69 4.39 -29.88 -17.44
CA ALA A 69 4.93 -28.54 -17.68
C ALA A 69 6.43 -28.53 -17.35
N PRO A 70 7.25 -27.72 -18.04
CA PRO A 70 8.64 -27.50 -17.63
C PRO A 70 8.67 -27.21 -16.13
N GLY A 71 9.57 -27.88 -15.40
CA GLY A 71 9.77 -27.59 -13.98
C GLY A 71 10.00 -26.10 -13.77
N ALA A 72 9.51 -25.57 -12.64
CA ALA A 72 9.38 -24.14 -12.33
C ALA A 72 10.33 -23.26 -13.14
N PHE A 73 9.81 -22.31 -13.93
CA PHE A 73 10.57 -21.54 -14.93
C PHE A 73 11.68 -20.70 -14.24
N GLY A 74 12.77 -21.36 -13.87
CA GLY A 74 13.86 -20.81 -13.06
C GLY A 74 14.77 -19.93 -13.90
N TRP A 75 15.01 -18.73 -13.40
CA TRP A 75 15.93 -17.74 -13.96
C TRP A 75 17.37 -18.23 -13.86
N ALA A 76 18.10 -18.24 -14.97
CA ALA A 76 19.35 -18.96 -15.11
C ALA A 76 20.53 -18.01 -15.39
N ALA A 77 21.74 -18.56 -15.40
CA ALA A 77 22.96 -17.79 -15.68
C ALA A 77 22.99 -17.09 -17.05
N GLY A 78 22.14 -17.51 -18.00
CA GLY A 78 22.12 -17.04 -19.38
C GLY A 78 21.31 -15.77 -19.64
N ASP A 79 20.50 -15.31 -18.69
CA ASP A 79 19.53 -14.22 -18.89
C ASP A 79 20.21 -12.90 -19.33
N ALA A 80 21.47 -12.68 -18.91
CA ALA A 80 22.28 -11.53 -19.32
C ALA A 80 22.57 -11.46 -20.84
N GLN A 81 22.54 -12.58 -21.56
CA GLN A 81 22.67 -12.58 -23.02
C GLN A 81 21.35 -12.24 -23.73
N GLN A 82 20.19 -12.48 -23.09
CA GLN A 82 18.91 -12.00 -23.59
C GLN A 82 18.74 -10.50 -23.29
N GLU A 83 19.12 -10.05 -22.08
CA GLU A 83 19.16 -8.65 -21.66
C GLU A 83 19.91 -7.78 -22.70
N ALA A 84 21.14 -8.18 -23.05
CA ALA A 84 22.00 -7.49 -24.02
C ALA A 84 21.50 -7.57 -25.48
N ARG A 85 20.59 -8.48 -25.81
CA ARG A 85 19.94 -8.59 -27.14
C ARG A 85 18.63 -7.81 -27.21
N PHE A 86 17.99 -7.54 -26.07
CA PHE A 86 16.69 -6.88 -26.04
C PHE A 86 16.83 -5.38 -26.34
N CYS A 87 17.60 -4.64 -25.54
CA CYS A 87 18.03 -3.28 -25.86
C CYS A 87 19.56 -3.25 -25.88
N ARG A 88 20.16 -2.57 -26.87
CA ARG A 88 21.60 -2.25 -26.86
C ARG A 88 21.89 -1.07 -25.91
N SER A 89 21.52 -1.22 -24.65
CA SER A 89 21.79 -0.25 -23.59
C SER A 89 23.15 -0.55 -22.94
N PRO A 90 23.93 0.47 -22.54
CA PRO A 90 25.26 0.26 -21.98
C PRO A 90 25.20 -0.51 -20.65
N PRO A 91 26.25 -1.29 -20.31
CA PRO A 91 26.24 -2.16 -19.14
C PRO A 91 26.06 -1.38 -17.82
N VAL A 92 25.33 -2.00 -16.90
CA VAL A 92 24.99 -1.45 -15.58
C VAL A 92 26.25 -0.97 -14.84
N GLY A 93 26.39 0.35 -14.68
CA GLY A 93 27.49 1.00 -13.96
C GLY A 93 28.30 2.03 -14.76
N ALA A 94 28.09 2.15 -16.08
CA ALA A 94 28.73 3.21 -16.87
C ALA A 94 28.10 4.59 -16.57
N LYS A 95 28.93 5.59 -16.24
CA LYS A 95 28.51 7.00 -16.26
C LYS A 95 28.35 7.44 -17.72
N LEU A 96 27.12 7.77 -18.12
CA LEU A 96 26.85 8.42 -19.40
C LEU A 96 27.49 9.83 -19.40
N ALA A 97 28.30 10.11 -20.43
CA ALA A 97 28.84 11.43 -20.70
C ALA A 97 28.41 11.85 -22.10
N GLY A 98 27.60 12.91 -22.19
CA GLY A 98 27.16 13.55 -23.44
C GLY A 98 26.10 12.76 -24.24
N ASP A 99 24.89 13.30 -24.30
CA ASP A 99 23.88 13.34 -25.39
C ASP A 99 23.90 12.29 -26.53
N ALA A 100 24.21 11.03 -26.22
CA ALA A 100 24.14 9.89 -27.14
C ALA A 100 23.55 8.64 -26.47
N ALA A 101 22.57 8.83 -25.57
CA ALA A 101 21.75 7.74 -25.06
C ALA A 101 20.65 7.42 -26.08
N GLY A 102 20.83 6.36 -26.86
CA GLY A 102 19.81 5.89 -27.80
C GLY A 102 18.57 5.40 -27.06
N ASP A 103 17.45 6.14 -27.18
CA ASP A 103 16.16 5.75 -26.63
C ASP A 103 15.72 4.39 -27.21
N CYS A 104 15.67 3.35 -26.38
CA CYS A 104 15.13 2.06 -26.77
C CYS A 104 13.59 2.12 -26.74
N GLU A 105 13.01 2.77 -27.75
CA GLU A 105 11.59 2.72 -28.02
C GLU A 105 11.22 1.41 -28.72
N LEU A 106 10.20 0.73 -28.22
CA LEU A 106 9.78 -0.61 -28.67
C LEU A 106 8.27 -0.69 -28.78
N GLU A 107 7.76 -1.46 -29.75
CA GLU A 107 6.38 -1.95 -29.70
C GLU A 107 6.33 -3.31 -29.02
N VAL A 108 5.36 -3.50 -28.12
CA VAL A 108 5.15 -4.71 -27.33
C VAL A 108 3.66 -5.03 -27.21
N HIS A 109 3.36 -6.32 -27.03
CA HIS A 109 2.02 -6.86 -26.82
C HIS A 109 1.81 -7.14 -25.33
N VAL A 110 0.72 -6.64 -24.76
CA VAL A 110 0.37 -6.77 -23.34
C VAL A 110 -0.50 -8.01 -23.16
N HIS A 111 0.01 -9.02 -22.47
CA HIS A 111 -0.65 -10.32 -22.37
C HIS A 111 -1.42 -10.51 -21.07
N GLU A 112 -0.94 -9.95 -19.97
CA GLU A 112 -1.54 -10.12 -18.64
C GLU A 112 -1.27 -8.89 -17.76
N LEU A 113 -1.98 -8.77 -16.64
CA LEU A 113 -1.77 -7.70 -15.65
C LEU A 113 -1.25 -8.26 -14.32
N THR A 114 -0.28 -7.58 -13.71
CA THR A 114 0.07 -7.83 -12.29
C THR A 114 -1.10 -7.46 -11.38
N GLU A 115 -1.09 -7.95 -10.15
CA GLU A 115 -2.09 -7.62 -9.11
C GLU A 115 -2.21 -6.11 -8.83
N ARG A 116 -1.19 -5.32 -9.19
CA ARG A 116 -1.16 -3.85 -9.05
C ARG A 116 -1.64 -3.11 -10.31
N GLY A 117 -2.04 -3.82 -11.36
CA GLY A 117 -2.53 -3.25 -12.62
C GLY A 117 -1.42 -2.76 -13.57
N ALA A 118 -0.19 -3.24 -13.42
CA ALA A 118 0.85 -3.03 -14.43
C ALA A 118 0.81 -4.16 -15.47
N GLY A 119 0.93 -3.84 -16.75
CA GLY A 119 0.95 -4.83 -17.82
C GLY A 119 2.26 -5.61 -17.87
N VAL A 120 2.13 -6.91 -18.08
CA VAL A 120 3.20 -7.82 -18.45
C VAL A 120 3.14 -8.02 -19.96
N ALA A 121 4.17 -7.53 -20.64
CA ALA A 121 4.23 -7.45 -22.10
C ALA A 121 5.49 -8.11 -22.66
N THR A 122 5.44 -8.52 -23.93
CA THR A 122 6.57 -9.09 -24.68
C THR A 122 6.58 -8.53 -26.09
N ARG A 123 7.64 -8.76 -26.89
CA ARG A 123 7.63 -8.37 -28.32
C ARG A 123 6.74 -9.29 -29.15
N GLU A 124 6.68 -10.54 -28.71
CA GLU A 124 5.93 -11.63 -29.28
C GLU A 124 4.42 -11.41 -29.07
N ASP A 125 3.62 -11.58 -30.12
CA ASP A 125 2.16 -11.68 -30.01
C ASP A 125 1.71 -12.99 -29.32
N ALA A 126 0.42 -13.16 -29.07
CA ALA A 126 -0.11 -14.32 -28.35
C ALA A 126 0.02 -15.67 -29.11
N ALA A 127 0.27 -15.66 -30.43
CA ALA A 127 0.58 -16.88 -31.20
C ALA A 127 2.09 -17.18 -31.14
N GLN A 128 2.92 -16.16 -31.33
CA GLN A 128 4.38 -16.25 -31.22
C GLN A 128 4.80 -16.68 -29.80
N LEU A 129 4.19 -16.11 -28.77
CA LEU A 129 4.44 -16.46 -27.37
C LEU A 129 4.09 -17.92 -27.05
N ARG A 130 3.00 -18.47 -27.63
CA ARG A 130 2.67 -19.90 -27.53
C ARG A 130 3.72 -20.77 -28.20
N ALA A 131 4.23 -20.39 -29.37
CA ALA A 131 5.33 -21.11 -30.02
C ALA A 131 6.63 -21.09 -29.20
N VAL A 132 6.99 -19.92 -28.61
CA VAL A 132 8.14 -19.78 -27.71
C VAL A 132 7.99 -20.70 -26.49
N ALA A 133 6.83 -20.70 -25.83
CA ALA A 133 6.56 -21.54 -24.67
C ALA A 133 6.53 -23.05 -25.01
N ALA A 134 5.97 -23.44 -26.15
CA ALA A 134 5.96 -24.82 -26.63
C ALA A 134 7.37 -25.34 -26.95
N ALA A 135 8.26 -24.48 -27.45
CA ALA A 135 9.67 -24.80 -27.67
C ALA A 135 10.54 -24.77 -26.39
N GLY A 136 9.94 -24.57 -25.20
CA GLY A 136 10.67 -24.41 -23.94
C GLY A 136 11.49 -23.11 -23.83
N GLY A 137 11.32 -22.20 -24.79
CA GLY A 137 11.95 -20.88 -24.78
C GLY A 137 11.28 -19.92 -23.81
N ARG A 138 11.85 -18.72 -23.69
CA ARG A 138 11.27 -17.62 -22.92
C ARG A 138 11.33 -16.31 -23.68
N PRO A 139 10.24 -15.52 -23.67
CA PRO A 139 10.27 -14.14 -24.15
C PRO A 139 11.04 -13.28 -23.15
N TRP A 140 11.50 -12.12 -23.61
CA TRP A 140 11.93 -11.08 -22.69
C TRP A 140 10.72 -10.25 -22.24
N VAL A 141 10.65 -9.99 -20.93
CA VAL A 141 9.49 -9.36 -20.30
C VAL A 141 9.68 -7.85 -20.20
N VAL A 142 8.63 -7.12 -20.54
CA VAL A 142 8.52 -5.67 -20.32
C VAL A 142 7.33 -5.40 -19.39
N VAL A 143 7.58 -4.67 -18.32
CA VAL A 143 6.57 -4.20 -17.37
C VAL A 143 6.20 -2.76 -17.71
N VAL A 144 4.93 -2.52 -18.00
CA VAL A 144 4.42 -1.24 -18.52
C VAL A 144 3.25 -0.78 -17.65
N PRO A 145 3.23 0.45 -17.10
CA PRO A 145 2.08 0.96 -16.38
C PRO A 145 1.00 1.48 -17.34
N PHE A 146 -0.25 1.58 -16.86
CA PHE A 146 -1.39 2.21 -17.57
C PHE A 146 -1.81 1.56 -18.89
N VAL A 147 -1.54 0.26 -19.03
CA VAL A 147 -1.94 -0.58 -20.16
C VAL A 147 -2.88 -1.70 -19.73
N LEU A 148 -3.61 -2.26 -20.70
CA LEU A 148 -4.55 -3.36 -20.50
C LEU A 148 -4.13 -4.61 -21.27
N ARG A 149 -4.63 -5.76 -20.81
CA ARG A 149 -4.49 -7.03 -21.53
C ARG A 149 -5.12 -6.93 -22.94
N GLY A 150 -4.40 -7.47 -23.93
CA GLY A 150 -4.76 -7.45 -25.34
C GLY A 150 -4.25 -6.24 -26.12
N GLU A 151 -3.59 -5.27 -25.48
CA GLU A 151 -3.09 -4.07 -26.16
C GLU A 151 -1.77 -4.30 -26.89
N ARG A 152 -1.58 -3.57 -28.00
CA ARG A 152 -0.24 -3.33 -28.56
C ARG A 152 0.14 -1.89 -28.28
N VAL A 153 1.30 -1.69 -27.67
CA VAL A 153 1.72 -0.39 -27.12
C VAL A 153 3.16 -0.08 -27.51
N ARG A 154 3.45 1.20 -27.73
CA ARG A 154 4.81 1.72 -27.86
C ARG A 154 5.30 2.20 -26.52
N VAL A 155 6.49 1.79 -26.14
CA VAL A 155 7.07 2.01 -24.80
C VAL A 155 8.53 2.42 -24.90
N ARG A 156 9.03 3.17 -23.90
CA ARG A 156 10.45 3.49 -23.75
C ARG A 156 11.03 2.68 -22.60
N ALA A 157 12.09 1.91 -22.84
CA ALA A 157 12.80 1.24 -21.74
C ALA A 157 13.39 2.29 -20.77
N VAL A 158 13.05 2.19 -19.49
CA VAL A 158 13.52 3.11 -18.43
C VAL A 158 14.61 2.45 -17.58
N ARG A 159 14.41 1.18 -17.21
CA ARG A 159 15.32 0.45 -16.32
C ARG A 159 15.27 -1.05 -16.62
N HIS A 160 16.44 -1.67 -16.69
CA HIS A 160 16.56 -3.13 -16.66
C HIS A 160 16.66 -3.59 -15.21
N GLU A 161 15.84 -4.57 -14.87
CA GLU A 161 15.84 -5.31 -13.61
C GLU A 161 16.25 -6.76 -13.90
N TRP A 162 16.47 -7.57 -12.86
CA TRP A 162 16.80 -8.97 -13.07
C TRP A 162 15.57 -9.73 -13.61
N GLY A 163 15.63 -10.07 -14.90
CA GLY A 163 14.61 -10.86 -15.62
C GLY A 163 13.57 -10.06 -16.40
N TYR A 164 13.56 -8.72 -16.31
CA TYR A 164 12.58 -7.89 -17.04
C TYR A 164 13.06 -6.44 -17.23
N THR A 165 12.43 -5.73 -18.16
CA THR A 165 12.60 -4.28 -18.36
C THR A 165 11.38 -3.54 -17.82
N GLN A 166 11.58 -2.50 -17.01
CA GLN A 166 10.54 -1.49 -16.73
C GLN A 166 10.54 -0.46 -17.85
N ALA A 167 9.36 -0.14 -18.38
CA ALA A 167 9.21 0.81 -19.48
C ALA A 167 8.04 1.79 -19.25
N ASP A 168 8.23 3.03 -19.68
CA ASP A 168 7.17 4.05 -19.70
C ASP A 168 6.30 3.87 -20.96
N LEU A 169 4.99 4.01 -20.80
CA LEU A 169 4.04 4.02 -21.94
C LEU A 169 4.18 5.31 -22.75
N LEU A 170 4.41 5.18 -24.05
CA LEU A 170 4.47 6.31 -24.99
C LEU A 170 3.16 6.47 -25.76
N ALA A 171 2.64 5.37 -26.32
CA ALA A 171 1.41 5.37 -27.09
C ALA A 171 0.72 4.00 -27.03
N VAL A 172 -0.61 4.00 -27.07
CA VAL A 172 -1.41 2.78 -27.33
C VAL A 172 -1.63 2.70 -28.83
N VAL A 173 -1.05 1.68 -29.48
CA VAL A 173 -1.08 1.50 -30.93
C VAL A 173 -2.29 0.68 -31.37
N ALA A 174 -2.71 -0.28 -30.55
CA ALA A 174 -4.01 -0.95 -30.62
C ALA A 174 -4.57 -1.07 -29.20
N ALA A 175 -5.72 -0.44 -28.96
CA ALA A 175 -6.36 -0.37 -27.65
C ALA A 175 -7.22 -1.61 -27.37
N SER A 176 -7.33 -1.97 -26.09
CA SER A 176 -8.23 -3.04 -25.63
C SER A 176 -9.68 -2.55 -25.67
N PRO A 177 -10.67 -3.39 -26.00
CA PRO A 177 -12.10 -3.03 -25.91
C PRO A 177 -12.53 -2.63 -24.49
N LEU A 178 -11.74 -2.97 -23.46
CA LEU A 178 -11.96 -2.58 -22.06
C LEU A 178 -11.41 -1.18 -21.73
N ARG A 179 -10.66 -0.53 -22.63
CA ARG A 179 -10.09 0.81 -22.40
C ARG A 179 -11.18 1.87 -22.51
N THR A 180 -11.33 2.67 -21.46
CA THR A 180 -12.17 3.87 -21.43
C THR A 180 -11.32 5.13 -21.30
N ALA A 181 -11.90 6.29 -21.62
CA ALA A 181 -11.32 7.57 -21.27
C ALA A 181 -11.25 7.71 -19.74
N ALA A 182 -10.12 8.17 -19.21
CA ALA A 182 -9.96 8.43 -17.79
C ALA A 182 -10.51 9.82 -17.43
N PRO A 183 -11.32 9.98 -16.37
CA PRO A 183 -11.88 11.28 -15.98
C PRO A 183 -10.83 12.28 -15.46
N CYS A 184 -9.68 11.82 -14.95
CA CYS A 184 -8.61 12.71 -14.50
C CYS A 184 -7.67 13.09 -15.66
N ARG A 185 -7.51 14.39 -15.93
CA ARG A 185 -6.55 14.93 -16.91
C ARG A 185 -5.08 14.59 -16.63
N PHE A 186 -4.75 14.18 -15.40
CA PHE A 186 -3.42 13.75 -14.98
C PHE A 186 -3.22 12.23 -15.01
N PHE A 187 -4.23 11.46 -15.39
CA PHE A 187 -4.11 10.01 -15.48
C PHE A 187 -2.99 9.60 -16.45
N GLY A 188 -2.27 8.51 -16.14
CA GLY A 188 -1.08 8.09 -16.89
C GLY A 188 0.20 8.88 -16.59
N ARG A 189 0.09 10.07 -15.98
CA ARG A 189 1.25 10.88 -15.53
C ARG A 189 1.36 10.94 -14.01
N CYS A 190 0.24 11.04 -13.31
CA CYS A 190 0.17 10.98 -11.85
C CYS A 190 0.27 9.53 -11.36
N SER A 191 1.13 9.26 -10.39
CA SER A 191 1.29 7.93 -9.77
C SER A 191 0.09 7.48 -8.91
N GLY A 192 -0.86 8.38 -8.61
CA GLY A 192 -1.91 8.15 -7.61
C GLY A 192 -3.01 7.16 -8.03
N CYS A 193 -3.41 7.14 -9.30
CA CYS A 193 -4.48 6.27 -9.82
C CYS A 193 -3.98 5.36 -10.93
N GLN A 194 -4.35 4.08 -10.92
CA GLN A 194 -3.84 3.08 -11.87
C GLN A 194 -4.89 2.57 -12.86
N LEU A 195 -6.18 2.55 -12.49
CA LEU A 195 -7.25 1.87 -13.25
C LEU A 195 -8.34 2.78 -13.84
N GLN A 196 -8.18 4.11 -13.83
CA GLN A 196 -9.23 5.03 -14.34
C GLN A 196 -9.53 4.89 -15.85
N HIS A 197 -8.64 4.24 -16.61
CA HIS A 197 -8.82 3.94 -18.03
C HIS A 197 -9.58 2.62 -18.27
N VAL A 198 -10.30 2.12 -17.26
CA VAL A 198 -11.10 0.89 -17.28
C VAL A 198 -12.49 1.21 -16.75
N ALA A 199 -13.54 0.70 -17.40
CA ALA A 199 -14.91 0.83 -16.91
C ALA A 199 -15.05 0.25 -15.50
N TYR A 200 -15.83 0.90 -14.62
CA TYR A 200 -15.86 0.55 -13.19
C TYR A 200 -16.25 -0.91 -12.90
N ARG A 201 -17.21 -1.47 -13.65
CA ARG A 201 -17.58 -2.90 -13.62
C ARG A 201 -16.36 -3.81 -13.79
N ASP A 202 -15.51 -3.48 -14.75
CA ASP A 202 -14.35 -4.29 -15.12
C ASP A 202 -13.18 -4.08 -14.15
N GLN A 203 -13.12 -2.93 -13.46
CA GLN A 203 -12.24 -2.75 -12.28
C GLN A 203 -12.63 -3.68 -11.13
N LEU A 204 -13.93 -3.91 -10.89
CA LEU A 204 -14.40 -4.86 -9.87
C LEU A 204 -14.06 -6.29 -10.27
N ALA A 205 -14.31 -6.68 -11.53
CA ALA A 205 -13.92 -7.99 -12.06
C ALA A 205 -12.41 -8.24 -11.92
N PHE A 206 -11.58 -7.25 -12.28
CA PHE A 206 -10.13 -7.32 -12.11
C PHE A 206 -9.71 -7.53 -10.64
N LYS A 207 -10.31 -6.78 -9.70
CA LYS A 207 -10.02 -6.93 -8.25
C LYS A 207 -10.40 -8.32 -7.74
N ARG A 208 -11.54 -8.86 -8.15
CA ARG A 208 -11.97 -10.23 -7.80
C ARG A 208 -10.94 -11.26 -8.27
N GLN A 209 -10.55 -11.20 -9.55
CA GLN A 209 -9.55 -12.11 -10.12
C GLN A 209 -8.17 -11.97 -9.47
N ALA A 210 -7.80 -10.76 -9.02
CA ALA A 210 -6.55 -10.57 -8.28
C ALA A 210 -6.57 -11.29 -6.92
N VAL A 211 -7.73 -11.36 -6.24
CA VAL A 211 -7.91 -12.17 -5.03
C VAL A 211 -7.84 -13.66 -5.35
N GLU A 212 -8.64 -14.12 -6.31
CA GLU A 212 -8.69 -15.53 -6.73
C GLU A 212 -7.29 -16.05 -7.13
N ARG A 213 -6.54 -15.29 -7.94
CA ARG A 213 -5.16 -15.64 -8.33
C ARG A 213 -4.19 -15.64 -7.15
N ALA A 214 -4.19 -14.61 -6.31
CA ALA A 214 -3.25 -14.53 -5.18
C ALA A 214 -3.42 -15.70 -4.20
N PHE A 215 -4.66 -16.09 -3.89
CA PHE A 215 -4.96 -17.23 -3.03
C PHE A 215 -4.55 -18.56 -3.69
N ALA A 216 -4.97 -18.80 -4.94
CA ALA A 216 -4.62 -20.02 -5.69
C ALA A 216 -3.10 -20.20 -5.91
N ARG A 217 -2.35 -19.08 -6.04
CA ARG A 217 -0.89 -19.07 -6.12
C ARG A 217 -0.23 -19.41 -4.79
N ALA A 218 -0.76 -18.89 -3.68
CA ALA A 218 -0.20 -19.12 -2.36
C ALA A 218 -0.30 -20.61 -2.00
N ASN A 219 -1.48 -21.21 -2.12
CA ASN A 219 -1.70 -22.64 -1.90
C ASN A 219 -2.73 -23.18 -2.91
N PRO A 220 -2.44 -24.28 -3.65
CA PRO A 220 -3.41 -24.90 -4.55
C PRO A 220 -4.74 -25.28 -3.90
N LEU A 221 -4.76 -25.59 -2.60
CA LEU A 221 -5.99 -25.87 -1.84
C LEU A 221 -6.90 -24.64 -1.73
N PHE A 222 -6.32 -23.43 -1.75
CA PHE A 222 -7.08 -22.18 -1.67
C PHE A 222 -7.76 -21.80 -2.99
N ALA A 223 -7.43 -22.46 -4.10
CA ALA A 223 -8.07 -22.22 -5.40
C ALA A 223 -9.57 -22.58 -5.42
N ALA A 224 -10.03 -23.39 -4.46
CA ALA A 224 -11.43 -23.76 -4.29
C ALA A 224 -12.19 -22.85 -3.30
N LEU A 225 -11.53 -21.88 -2.66
CA LEU A 225 -12.19 -20.97 -1.70
C LEU A 225 -13.16 -20.02 -2.43
N PRO A 226 -14.39 -19.83 -1.93
CA PRO A 226 -15.37 -18.98 -2.59
C PRO A 226 -14.99 -17.50 -2.43
N VAL A 227 -14.67 -16.83 -3.54
CA VAL A 227 -14.47 -15.38 -3.58
C VAL A 227 -15.78 -14.70 -4.01
N ALA A 228 -16.36 -13.94 -3.09
CA ALA A 228 -17.59 -13.17 -3.33
C ALA A 228 -17.40 -12.07 -4.39
N ALA A 229 -18.51 -11.56 -4.93
CA ALA A 229 -18.47 -10.38 -5.79
C ALA A 229 -18.01 -9.15 -5.00
N PRO A 230 -17.04 -8.34 -5.50
CA PRO A 230 -16.58 -7.16 -4.78
C PRO A 230 -17.69 -6.13 -4.58
N VAL A 231 -17.83 -5.63 -3.35
CA VAL A 231 -18.78 -4.57 -3.03
C VAL A 231 -18.36 -3.27 -3.73
N PRO A 232 -19.25 -2.63 -4.52
CA PRO A 232 -18.94 -1.36 -5.18
C PRO A 232 -18.87 -0.21 -4.16
N SER A 233 -17.99 0.76 -4.42
CA SER A 233 -17.98 2.06 -3.71
C SER A 233 -19.19 2.88 -4.17
N PRO A 234 -19.99 3.45 -3.24
CA PRO A 234 -21.09 4.35 -3.61
C PRO A 234 -20.63 5.54 -4.47
N LEU A 235 -19.40 6.01 -4.22
CA LEU A 235 -18.74 7.06 -4.98
C LEU A 235 -17.52 6.51 -5.74
N GLN A 236 -17.45 6.77 -7.05
CA GLN A 236 -16.31 6.39 -7.92
C GLN A 236 -15.28 7.52 -8.09
N LEU A 237 -15.72 8.76 -7.86
CA LEU A 237 -14.95 10.01 -7.81
C LEU A 237 -15.40 10.77 -6.56
N GLY A 238 -14.70 11.84 -6.16
CA GLY A 238 -15.13 12.65 -5.01
C GLY A 238 -15.15 11.94 -3.65
N TYR A 239 -14.52 10.76 -3.52
CA TYR A 239 -14.64 9.90 -2.34
C TYR A 239 -13.52 10.07 -1.30
N ARG A 240 -12.43 10.75 -1.65
CA ARG A 240 -11.17 10.70 -0.90
C ARG A 240 -11.02 11.83 0.11
N THR A 241 -11.01 11.48 1.40
CA THR A 241 -11.01 12.42 2.53
C THR A 241 -9.63 12.98 2.92
N LYS A 242 -8.51 12.45 2.38
CA LYS A 242 -7.14 12.94 2.64
C LYS A 242 -6.27 12.97 1.41
N LEU A 243 -5.64 14.11 1.16
CA LEU A 243 -4.54 14.27 0.22
C LEU A 243 -3.29 14.74 0.96
N THR A 244 -2.13 14.32 0.46
CA THR A 244 -0.82 14.77 0.95
C THR A 244 0.02 15.21 -0.25
N PRO A 245 -0.27 16.37 -0.85
CA PRO A 245 0.53 16.86 -1.96
C PRO A 245 1.92 17.29 -1.47
N HIS A 246 2.91 17.19 -2.34
CA HIS A 246 4.31 17.49 -2.05
C HIS A 246 4.81 18.58 -3.00
N PHE A 247 5.89 19.24 -2.62
CA PHE A 247 6.70 20.07 -3.51
C PHE A 247 8.18 19.90 -3.21
N GLU A 248 9.03 20.19 -4.20
CA GLU A 248 10.49 20.12 -4.08
C GLU A 248 11.10 21.49 -4.34
N LEU A 249 12.18 21.83 -3.62
CA LEU A 249 12.92 23.07 -3.82
C LEU A 249 14.32 22.78 -4.40
N PRO A 250 14.78 23.53 -5.43
CA PRO A 250 16.14 23.45 -5.94
C PRO A 250 17.17 23.79 -4.86
N ARG A 251 18.32 23.10 -4.88
CA ARG A 251 19.40 23.33 -3.89
C ARG A 251 20.27 24.57 -4.14
N LYS A 252 20.18 25.20 -5.32
CA LYS A 252 21.15 26.21 -5.78
C LYS A 252 20.55 27.58 -6.15
N ALA A 253 19.23 27.67 -6.30
CA ALA A 253 18.53 28.89 -6.62
C ALA A 253 17.13 28.85 -5.98
N ALA A 254 16.65 29.98 -5.48
CA ALA A 254 15.25 30.13 -5.11
C ALA A 254 14.44 30.25 -6.42
N PRO A 255 13.54 29.30 -6.74
CA PRO A 255 12.66 29.41 -7.89
C PRO A 255 11.63 30.51 -7.65
N ALA A 256 11.05 31.07 -8.72
CA ALA A 256 9.84 31.88 -8.54
C ALA A 256 8.74 30.97 -7.93
N PRO A 257 7.91 31.46 -6.99
CA PRO A 257 6.91 30.62 -6.32
C PRO A 257 5.96 29.90 -7.29
N ASP A 258 5.69 30.51 -8.45
CA ASP A 258 4.79 29.94 -9.44
C ASP A 258 5.39 28.83 -10.31
N ASP A 259 6.72 28.77 -10.41
CA ASP A 259 7.46 27.72 -11.12
C ASP A 259 7.60 26.42 -10.32
N VAL A 260 7.24 26.43 -9.03
CA VAL A 260 7.35 25.26 -8.14
C VAL A 260 6.16 24.33 -8.35
N PRO A 261 6.37 23.07 -8.78
CA PRO A 261 5.32 22.07 -8.85
C PRO A 261 4.85 21.67 -7.45
N ILE A 262 3.54 21.74 -7.22
CA ILE A 262 2.87 21.29 -6.01
C ILE A 262 1.85 20.21 -6.42
N GLY A 263 1.98 18.98 -5.93
CA GLY A 263 1.09 17.91 -6.36
C GLY A 263 1.57 16.53 -5.94
N PHE A 264 1.54 15.57 -6.85
CA PHE A 264 1.87 14.17 -6.56
C PHE A 264 3.03 13.69 -7.41
N MET A 265 3.63 12.55 -7.05
CA MET A 265 4.78 12.02 -7.79
C MET A 265 4.37 11.64 -9.22
N LEU A 266 5.22 11.99 -10.18
CA LEU A 266 5.10 11.54 -11.57
C LEU A 266 5.35 10.03 -11.63
N ALA A 267 4.53 9.30 -12.39
CA ALA A 267 4.61 7.85 -12.48
C ALA A 267 6.01 7.37 -12.92
N GLY A 268 6.56 6.36 -12.24
CA GLY A 268 7.91 5.86 -12.50
C GLY A 268 9.06 6.78 -12.07
N GLN A 269 8.81 8.03 -11.67
CA GLN A 269 9.85 9.04 -11.44
C GLN A 269 9.81 9.66 -10.04
N ARG A 270 11.00 9.97 -9.49
CA ARG A 270 11.15 10.71 -8.24
C ARG A 270 11.11 12.23 -8.50
N ARG A 271 10.01 12.71 -9.07
CA ARG A 271 9.74 14.13 -9.37
C ARG A 271 8.28 14.46 -9.09
N VAL A 272 8.01 15.66 -8.63
CA VAL A 272 6.63 16.16 -8.44
C VAL A 272 6.03 16.59 -9.80
N LEU A 273 4.79 16.16 -10.05
CA LEU A 273 3.91 16.66 -11.10
C LEU A 273 3.01 17.73 -10.49
N ASP A 274 2.97 18.92 -11.08
CA ASP A 274 2.05 19.98 -10.65
C ASP A 274 0.60 19.56 -10.91
N ILE A 275 -0.22 19.61 -9.87
CA ILE A 275 -1.62 19.17 -9.89
C ILE A 275 -2.44 20.20 -9.10
N GLU A 276 -3.23 21.01 -9.80
CA GLU A 276 -4.16 21.96 -9.18
C GLU A 276 -5.42 21.30 -8.62
N ASP A 277 -5.85 20.18 -9.21
CA ASP A 277 -7.08 19.49 -8.85
C ASP A 277 -6.94 17.95 -8.84
N CYS A 278 -7.68 17.31 -7.94
CA CYS A 278 -7.70 15.86 -7.79
C CYS A 278 -9.15 15.36 -7.73
N VAL A 279 -9.68 14.90 -8.88
CA VAL A 279 -11.07 14.44 -9.06
C VAL A 279 -11.54 13.30 -8.14
N ILE A 280 -10.62 12.60 -7.47
CA ILE A 280 -10.98 11.60 -6.46
C ILE A 280 -11.16 12.19 -5.06
N GLY A 281 -10.65 13.40 -4.79
CA GLY A 281 -10.85 14.10 -3.51
C GLY A 281 -12.28 14.64 -3.37
N THR A 282 -12.82 14.62 -2.16
CA THR A 282 -14.11 15.27 -1.86
C THR A 282 -14.05 16.77 -2.15
N ASP A 283 -15.20 17.45 -2.28
CA ASP A 283 -15.20 18.90 -2.57
C ASP A 283 -14.50 19.72 -1.47
N ALA A 284 -14.61 19.32 -0.19
CA ALA A 284 -13.85 19.96 0.88
C ALA A 284 -12.34 19.77 0.69
N VAL A 285 -11.89 18.57 0.32
CA VAL A 285 -10.48 18.28 0.03
C VAL A 285 -9.97 18.96 -1.24
N ARG A 286 -10.82 19.16 -2.26
CA ARG A 286 -10.47 19.91 -3.48
C ARG A 286 -10.32 21.40 -3.19
N ARG A 287 -11.22 22.00 -2.40
CA ARG A 287 -11.05 23.37 -1.85
C ARG A 287 -9.77 23.48 -1.02
N GLY A 288 -9.51 22.49 -0.16
CA GLY A 288 -8.30 22.43 0.66
C GLY A 288 -7.01 22.31 -0.15
N LEU A 289 -7.00 21.56 -1.26
CA LEU A 289 -5.85 21.48 -2.18
C LEU A 289 -5.54 22.85 -2.81
N ALA A 290 -6.56 23.57 -3.29
CA ALA A 290 -6.40 24.91 -3.82
C ALA A 290 -5.86 25.89 -2.77
N ALA A 291 -6.42 25.86 -1.56
CA ALA A 291 -5.95 26.67 -0.43
C ALA A 291 -4.50 26.34 -0.02
N ALA A 292 -4.15 25.06 0.05
CA ALA A 292 -2.80 24.60 0.38
C ALA A 292 -1.77 25.05 -0.66
N ARG A 293 -2.09 24.96 -1.96
CA ARG A 293 -1.26 25.48 -3.06
C ARG A 293 -1.03 26.99 -2.91
N SER A 294 -2.11 27.76 -2.74
CA SER A 294 -2.05 29.22 -2.60
C SER A 294 -1.21 29.65 -1.38
N ALA A 295 -1.50 29.09 -0.21
CA ALA A 295 -0.77 29.39 1.02
C ALA A 295 0.72 28.99 0.95
N THR A 296 1.04 27.89 0.25
CA THR A 296 2.44 27.46 0.04
C THR A 296 3.17 28.40 -0.90
N ARG A 297 2.54 28.86 -1.99
CA ARG A 297 3.14 29.82 -2.93
C ARG A 297 3.38 31.18 -2.28
N ALA A 298 2.39 31.71 -1.55
CA ALA A 298 2.51 32.96 -0.81
C ALA A 298 3.65 32.94 0.24
N ARG A 299 3.99 31.75 0.76
CA ARG A 299 5.01 31.54 1.79
C ARG A 299 6.24 30.77 1.30
N MET A 300 6.48 30.70 -0.01
CA MET A 300 7.53 29.85 -0.59
C MET A 300 8.93 30.19 -0.03
N ALA A 301 9.17 31.47 0.27
CA ALA A 301 10.42 31.96 0.85
C ALA A 301 10.69 31.47 2.30
N ASP A 302 9.66 31.06 3.05
CA ASP A 302 9.81 30.49 4.40
C ASP A 302 10.48 29.10 4.37
N TYR A 303 10.37 28.39 3.24
CA TYR A 303 10.76 26.99 3.13
C TYR A 303 12.23 26.82 2.73
N LYS A 304 13.01 26.24 3.65
CA LYS A 304 14.43 25.87 3.38
C LYS A 304 14.60 24.60 2.54
N ARG A 305 13.51 23.84 2.33
CA ARG A 305 13.46 22.55 1.62
C ARG A 305 12.01 22.25 1.22
N GLY A 306 11.84 21.41 0.22
CA GLY A 306 10.55 20.84 -0.14
C GLY A 306 9.88 20.13 1.04
N ALA A 307 8.55 20.16 1.07
CA ALA A 307 7.73 19.61 2.14
C ALA A 307 6.56 18.78 1.62
N THR A 308 5.96 18.01 2.53
CA THR A 308 4.65 17.38 2.33
C THR A 308 3.62 18.23 3.03
N LEU A 309 2.60 18.65 2.28
CA LEU A 309 1.43 19.35 2.81
C LEU A 309 0.39 18.31 3.23
N LEU A 310 -0.51 18.69 4.13
CA LEU A 310 -1.70 17.90 4.47
C LEU A 310 -2.94 18.62 3.96
N VAL A 311 -3.89 17.85 3.44
CA VAL A 311 -5.29 18.27 3.27
C VAL A 311 -6.16 17.13 3.81
N ARG A 312 -6.92 17.38 4.89
CA ARG A 312 -7.82 16.39 5.50
C ARG A 312 -9.22 16.99 5.63
N GLU A 313 -10.23 16.25 5.20
CA GLU A 313 -11.64 16.56 5.48
C GLU A 313 -11.93 16.47 6.98
N THR A 314 -12.90 17.25 7.45
CA THR A 314 -13.41 17.15 8.82
C THR A 314 -14.88 17.55 8.87
N ASN A 315 -15.65 16.92 9.76
CA ASN A 315 -17.08 17.17 9.93
C ASN A 315 -17.33 17.71 11.34
N ALA A 316 -17.58 19.02 11.47
CA ALA A 316 -17.69 19.68 12.77
C ALA A 316 -19.12 20.14 13.07
N PRO A 317 -19.54 20.25 14.35
CA PRO A 317 -20.79 20.93 14.69
C PRO A 317 -20.81 22.38 14.17
N PRO A 318 -21.99 22.97 13.92
CA PRO A 318 -22.09 24.34 13.41
C PRO A 318 -21.31 25.33 14.29
N GLY A 319 -20.37 26.06 13.68
CA GLY A 319 -19.44 26.94 14.40
C GLY A 319 -18.16 26.27 14.94
N GLY A 320 -17.88 25.02 14.57
CA GLY A 320 -16.58 24.35 14.71
C GLY A 320 -16.22 23.77 16.09
N ALA A 321 -17.01 24.02 17.14
CA ALA A 321 -16.72 23.59 18.49
C ALA A 321 -16.99 22.08 18.71
N LEU A 322 -15.91 21.28 18.81
CA LEU A 322 -15.97 19.82 18.99
C LEU A 322 -16.54 19.38 20.36
N ASP A 323 -16.70 20.28 21.33
CA ASP A 323 -17.24 19.95 22.65
C ASP A 323 -18.73 19.51 22.58
N ARG A 324 -19.47 19.98 21.57
CA ARG A 324 -20.86 19.57 21.29
C ARG A 324 -20.96 18.33 20.39
N LEU A 325 -19.85 17.74 19.97
CA LEU A 325 -19.83 16.69 18.95
C LEU A 325 -20.61 15.42 19.36
N ALA A 326 -20.67 15.10 20.65
CA ALA A 326 -21.47 13.98 21.14
C ALA A 326 -22.96 14.19 20.84
N ASP A 327 -23.49 15.36 21.23
CA ASP A 327 -24.91 15.69 21.14
C ASP A 327 -25.38 16.13 19.74
N THR A 328 -24.49 16.67 18.90
CA THR A 328 -24.84 17.10 17.53
C THR A 328 -25.12 15.90 16.61
N PRO A 329 -26.33 15.75 16.04
CA PRO A 329 -26.62 14.69 15.07
C PRO A 329 -25.69 14.74 13.84
N VAL A 330 -25.38 13.58 13.24
CA VAL A 330 -24.49 13.51 12.07
C VAL A 330 -24.99 14.37 10.90
N ALA A 331 -26.30 14.45 10.70
CA ALA A 331 -26.92 15.26 9.65
C ALA A 331 -26.76 16.79 9.85
N GLU A 332 -26.35 17.25 11.03
CA GLU A 332 -26.11 18.66 11.35
C GLU A 332 -24.62 19.05 11.29
N LEU A 333 -23.72 18.11 10.98
CA LEU A 333 -22.28 18.38 10.89
C LEU A 333 -21.93 19.08 9.56
N GLU A 334 -21.12 20.12 9.65
CA GLU A 334 -20.61 20.89 8.51
C GLU A 334 -19.29 20.29 8.01
N THR A 335 -19.25 19.89 6.74
CA THR A 335 -18.04 19.33 6.11
C THR A 335 -17.06 20.43 5.66
N GLY A 336 -15.95 20.53 6.38
CA GLY A 336 -14.82 21.42 6.10
C GLY A 336 -13.53 20.67 5.78
N TYR A 337 -12.41 21.41 5.77
CA TYR A 337 -11.08 20.84 5.65
C TYR A 337 -10.11 21.51 6.63
N THR A 338 -9.05 20.80 7.01
CA THR A 338 -7.87 21.39 7.67
C THR A 338 -6.60 21.12 6.87
N LEU A 339 -5.65 22.05 7.00
CA LEU A 339 -4.29 21.95 6.48
C LEU A 339 -3.24 21.72 7.58
N ASP A 340 -3.65 21.85 8.85
CA ASP A 340 -2.76 21.68 10.00
C ASP A 340 -2.77 20.21 10.47
N PRO A 341 -1.62 19.52 10.48
CA PRO A 341 -1.53 18.13 10.94
C PRO A 341 -1.85 17.92 12.42
N LYS A 342 -1.88 18.97 13.24
CA LYS A 342 -2.21 18.89 14.68
C LYS A 342 -3.69 19.10 15.00
N SER A 343 -4.46 19.61 14.04
CA SER A 343 -5.90 19.82 14.20
C SER A 343 -6.60 18.50 14.46
N TRP A 344 -7.55 18.48 15.39
CA TRP A 344 -8.47 17.35 15.51
C TRP A 344 -9.47 17.38 14.36
N VAL A 345 -9.71 16.23 13.75
CA VAL A 345 -10.69 16.04 12.68
C VAL A 345 -11.69 14.98 13.09
N VAL A 346 -12.86 14.99 12.43
CA VAL A 346 -13.91 14.00 12.62
C VAL A 346 -14.30 13.36 11.29
N ASP A 347 -14.21 12.04 11.23
CA ASP A 347 -14.88 11.23 10.20
C ASP A 347 -16.19 10.64 10.72
N VAL A 348 -17.07 10.33 9.77
CA VAL A 348 -18.41 9.78 9.99
C VAL A 348 -18.52 8.39 9.38
N VAL A 349 -19.11 7.44 10.11
CA VAL A 349 -19.36 6.06 9.65
C VAL A 349 -20.80 5.67 10.00
N GLY A 350 -21.72 5.95 9.08
CA GLY A 350 -23.15 5.91 9.38
C GLY A 350 -23.46 6.98 10.43
N ASP A 351 -24.06 6.59 11.55
CA ASP A 351 -24.35 7.50 12.68
C ASP A 351 -23.17 7.65 13.65
N LEU A 352 -22.07 6.90 13.45
CA LEU A 352 -20.91 6.90 14.33
C LEU A 352 -19.91 8.01 13.96
N LYS A 353 -19.29 8.62 14.97
CA LYS A 353 -18.35 9.74 14.84
C LYS A 353 -16.97 9.33 15.35
N PHE A 354 -15.91 9.61 14.60
CA PHE A 354 -14.53 9.25 14.97
C PHE A 354 -13.65 10.49 14.96
N ALA A 355 -13.27 10.96 16.14
CA ALA A 355 -12.39 12.09 16.35
C ALA A 355 -10.93 11.63 16.56
N TYR A 356 -9.98 12.24 15.85
CA TYR A 356 -8.54 11.95 15.94
C TYR A 356 -7.71 13.08 15.28
N PRO A 357 -6.38 13.18 15.49
CA PRO A 357 -5.54 14.20 14.85
C PRO A 357 -5.43 14.05 13.32
N ALA A 358 -5.45 15.14 12.56
CA ALA A 358 -5.45 15.12 11.08
C ALA A 358 -4.26 14.37 10.44
N SER A 359 -3.12 14.35 11.13
CA SER A 359 -1.93 13.58 10.77
C SER A 359 -2.16 12.06 10.80
N SER A 360 -2.96 11.57 11.75
CA SER A 360 -3.18 10.15 12.03
C SER A 360 -3.80 9.37 10.88
N PHE A 361 -3.76 8.04 11.01
CA PHE A 361 -4.41 7.12 10.08
C PHE A 361 -5.90 6.97 10.41
N PHE A 362 -6.72 7.14 9.39
CA PHE A 362 -8.09 6.67 9.34
C PHE A 362 -8.43 6.39 7.88
N GLN A 363 -9.48 5.59 7.64
CA GLN A 363 -9.84 5.18 6.30
C GLN A 363 -10.11 6.38 5.38
N ASN A 364 -9.66 6.30 4.13
CA ASN A 364 -9.63 7.47 3.23
C ASN A 364 -10.84 7.56 2.29
N ASN A 365 -11.84 6.69 2.44
CA ASN A 365 -13.09 6.73 1.69
C ASN A 365 -14.23 6.54 2.68
N ALA A 366 -14.86 7.61 3.15
CA ALA A 366 -15.95 7.53 4.11
C ALA A 366 -17.18 6.79 3.52
N SER A 367 -17.46 6.96 2.22
CA SER A 367 -18.67 6.43 1.59
C SER A 367 -18.80 4.90 1.61
N ILE A 368 -17.70 4.15 1.62
CA ILE A 368 -17.72 2.68 1.69
C ILE A 368 -17.83 2.16 3.15
N LEU A 369 -17.53 2.98 4.17
CA LEU A 369 -17.37 2.51 5.55
C LEU A 369 -18.65 1.91 6.17
N PRO A 370 -19.87 2.42 5.92
CA PRO A 370 -21.09 1.78 6.41
C PRO A 370 -21.26 0.35 5.85
N ALA A 371 -21.01 0.15 4.56
CA ALA A 371 -21.09 -1.17 3.92
C ALA A 371 -19.95 -2.10 4.39
N PHE A 372 -18.75 -1.56 4.57
CA PHE A 372 -17.58 -2.32 4.99
C PHE A 372 -17.67 -2.80 6.45
N THR A 373 -18.00 -1.89 7.38
CA THR A 373 -18.23 -2.26 8.79
C THR A 373 -19.49 -3.10 8.96
N GLY A 374 -20.54 -2.85 8.17
CA GLY A 374 -21.74 -3.69 8.11
C GLY A 374 -21.42 -5.14 7.72
N TYR A 375 -20.59 -5.35 6.69
CA TYR A 375 -20.16 -6.69 6.28
C TYR A 375 -19.43 -7.43 7.42
N VAL A 376 -18.46 -6.78 8.07
CA VAL A 376 -17.74 -7.37 9.22
C VAL A 376 -18.70 -7.74 10.36
N ARG A 377 -19.62 -6.83 10.69
CA ARG A 377 -20.66 -7.05 11.72
C ARG A 377 -21.57 -8.24 11.36
N ASP A 378 -21.95 -8.37 10.10
CA ASP A 378 -22.85 -9.44 9.66
C ASP A 378 -22.14 -10.81 9.59
N GLU A 379 -20.86 -10.87 9.22
CA GLU A 379 -20.07 -12.11 9.38
C GLU A 379 -19.94 -12.50 10.86
N LEU A 380 -19.60 -11.57 11.75
CA LEU A 380 -19.54 -11.82 13.21
C LEU A 380 -20.89 -12.33 13.75
N ARG A 381 -22.02 -11.80 13.26
CA ARG A 381 -23.37 -12.23 13.63
C ARG A 381 -23.69 -13.65 13.16
N ARG A 382 -23.24 -14.07 11.97
CA ARG A 382 -23.46 -15.44 11.46
C ARG A 382 -22.83 -16.51 12.36
N TRP A 383 -21.67 -16.20 12.95
CA TRP A 383 -20.95 -17.11 13.86
C TRP A 383 -21.33 -16.94 15.34
N ARG A 384 -22.29 -16.05 15.66
CA ARG A 384 -22.65 -15.67 17.05
C ARG A 384 -23.32 -16.78 17.85
N ALA A 385 -24.09 -17.66 17.22
CA ALA A 385 -24.67 -18.85 17.84
C ALA A 385 -24.28 -20.08 17.03
N ARG A 386 -24.04 -21.21 17.69
CA ARG A 386 -23.85 -22.49 16.98
C ARG A 386 -25.18 -22.98 16.38
N PRO A 387 -25.15 -23.78 15.29
CA PRO A 387 -26.34 -24.42 14.73
C PRO A 387 -27.11 -25.33 15.72
N ASP A 388 -26.42 -25.85 16.74
CA ASP A 388 -27.00 -26.68 17.81
C ASP A 388 -27.58 -25.86 18.99
N GLY A 389 -27.53 -24.52 18.92
CA GLY A 389 -27.98 -23.60 19.97
C GLY A 389 -27.03 -23.47 21.18
N THR A 390 -25.87 -24.14 21.18
CA THR A 390 -24.94 -24.14 22.32
C THR A 390 -23.87 -23.05 22.21
N GLY A 391 -23.70 -22.26 23.27
CA GLY A 391 -22.65 -21.24 23.40
C GLY A 391 -22.79 -20.05 22.44
N ALA A 392 -22.80 -18.83 23.00
CA ALA A 392 -22.80 -17.60 22.21
C ALA A 392 -21.40 -16.97 22.17
N LEU A 393 -21.07 -16.27 21.08
CA LEU A 393 -19.98 -15.29 21.09
C LEU A 393 -20.34 -14.19 22.10
N ARG A 394 -19.47 -13.99 23.09
CA ARG A 394 -19.61 -12.99 24.17
C ARG A 394 -18.53 -11.93 24.11
N THR A 395 -17.33 -12.29 23.65
CA THR A 395 -16.17 -11.37 23.58
C THR A 395 -15.79 -11.13 22.13
N LEU A 396 -15.57 -9.87 21.77
CA LEU A 396 -14.91 -9.47 20.52
C LEU A 396 -13.52 -8.92 20.85
N VAL A 397 -12.51 -9.37 20.12
CA VAL A 397 -11.15 -8.80 20.16
C VAL A 397 -10.94 -8.06 18.84
N ASP A 398 -10.55 -6.79 18.89
CA ASP A 398 -10.17 -5.98 17.72
C ASP A 398 -8.66 -5.76 17.79
N ALA A 399 -7.88 -6.59 17.10
CA ALA A 399 -6.42 -6.47 17.09
C ALA A 399 -5.96 -5.57 15.94
N TYR A 400 -4.97 -4.71 16.23
CA TYR A 400 -4.59 -3.59 15.36
C TYR A 400 -5.73 -2.55 15.24
N CYS A 401 -6.46 -2.31 16.34
CA CYS A 401 -7.71 -1.53 16.31
C CYS A 401 -7.55 -0.05 15.89
N GLY A 402 -6.32 0.49 15.94
CA GLY A 402 -6.06 1.91 15.69
C GLY A 402 -6.96 2.80 16.55
N SER A 403 -7.71 3.71 15.92
CA SER A 403 -8.67 4.62 16.57
C SER A 403 -10.03 3.97 16.93
N GLY A 404 -10.12 2.63 16.93
CA GLY A 404 -11.27 1.85 17.43
C GLY A 404 -12.39 1.56 16.43
N LEU A 405 -12.11 1.58 15.12
CA LEU A 405 -13.15 1.50 14.08
C LEU A 405 -14.04 0.25 14.19
N PHE A 406 -13.45 -0.94 14.20
CA PHE A 406 -14.23 -2.19 14.18
C PHE A 406 -14.81 -2.51 15.55
N GLY A 407 -14.03 -2.35 16.62
CA GLY A 407 -14.50 -2.53 17.99
C GLY A 407 -15.76 -1.70 18.29
N ILE A 408 -15.77 -0.41 17.95
CA ILE A 408 -16.95 0.46 18.15
C ILE A 408 -18.07 0.11 17.16
N ALA A 409 -17.77 -0.09 15.87
CA ALA A 409 -18.80 -0.33 14.86
C ALA A 409 -19.45 -1.73 14.94
N CYS A 410 -18.80 -2.71 15.59
CA CYS A 410 -19.26 -4.10 15.70
C CYS A 410 -19.63 -4.50 17.14
N ARG A 411 -19.68 -3.56 18.08
CA ARG A 411 -19.93 -3.80 19.51
C ARG A 411 -21.26 -4.48 19.83
N ASP A 412 -22.27 -4.29 18.98
CA ASP A 412 -23.65 -4.70 19.26
C ASP A 412 -23.78 -6.23 19.32
N GLY A 413 -24.20 -6.73 20.48
CA GLY A 413 -24.40 -8.16 20.72
C GLY A 413 -23.23 -8.87 21.38
N PHE A 414 -22.11 -8.17 21.64
CA PHE A 414 -21.04 -8.66 22.50
C PHE A 414 -21.22 -8.13 23.93
N ALA A 415 -20.88 -8.95 24.92
CA ALA A 415 -20.87 -8.55 26.33
C ALA A 415 -19.64 -7.70 26.67
N ARG A 416 -18.53 -7.91 25.95
CA ARG A 416 -17.25 -7.20 26.11
C ARG A 416 -16.56 -7.11 24.75
N VAL A 417 -15.97 -5.96 24.44
CA VAL A 417 -15.10 -5.75 23.29
C VAL A 417 -13.76 -5.23 23.77
N VAL A 418 -12.66 -5.86 23.34
CA VAL A 418 -11.29 -5.49 23.71
C VAL A 418 -10.53 -5.09 22.45
N GLY A 419 -10.27 -3.81 22.27
CA GLY A 419 -9.39 -3.32 21.20
C GLY A 419 -7.94 -3.25 21.67
N ILE A 420 -7.00 -3.74 20.86
CA ILE A 420 -5.58 -3.78 21.21
C ILE A 420 -4.74 -3.15 20.10
N GLU A 421 -3.88 -2.22 20.49
CA GLU A 421 -3.05 -1.39 19.61
C GLU A 421 -1.75 -1.00 20.35
N ILE A 422 -0.66 -0.87 19.59
CA ILE A 422 0.68 -0.56 20.11
C ILE A 422 0.93 0.97 20.20
N SER A 423 0.15 1.75 19.44
CA SER A 423 0.15 3.22 19.46
C SER A 423 -0.70 3.77 20.62
N SER A 424 -0.05 4.38 21.61
CA SER A 424 -0.73 5.07 22.72
C SER A 424 -1.58 6.27 22.29
N GLU A 425 -1.18 6.98 21.22
CA GLU A 425 -1.99 8.04 20.60
C GLU A 425 -3.29 7.47 20.02
N SER A 426 -3.21 6.31 19.36
CA SER A 426 -4.36 5.63 18.77
C SER A 426 -5.31 5.08 19.85
N ILE A 427 -4.79 4.46 20.92
CA ILE A 427 -5.57 4.05 22.10
C ILE A 427 -6.29 5.26 22.74
N SER A 428 -5.62 6.41 22.88
CA SER A 428 -6.25 7.63 23.41
C SER A 428 -7.39 8.13 22.52
N CYS A 429 -7.22 8.08 21.19
CA CYS A 429 -8.29 8.38 20.24
C CYS A 429 -9.43 7.37 20.33
N ALA A 430 -9.12 6.07 20.43
CA ALA A 430 -10.10 4.99 20.51
C ALA A 430 -10.97 5.10 21.78
N GLY A 431 -10.38 5.37 22.94
CA GLY A 431 -11.11 5.62 24.18
C GLY A 431 -12.04 6.84 24.09
N ARG A 432 -11.57 7.96 23.50
CA ARG A 432 -12.42 9.12 23.22
C ARG A 432 -13.56 8.77 22.25
N ASN A 433 -13.29 7.95 21.25
CA ASN A 433 -14.31 7.52 20.28
C ASN A 433 -15.34 6.57 20.91
N ALA A 434 -14.97 5.71 21.85
CA ALA A 434 -15.95 4.90 22.58
C ALA A 434 -16.92 5.79 23.37
N GLN A 435 -16.38 6.75 24.13
CA GLN A 435 -17.18 7.75 24.87
C GLN A 435 -18.09 8.55 23.93
N LEU A 436 -17.56 9.01 22.80
CA LEU A 436 -18.29 9.81 21.79
C LEU A 436 -19.47 9.06 21.15
N ASN A 437 -19.46 7.73 21.15
CA ASN A 437 -20.48 6.88 20.55
C ASN A 437 -21.29 6.05 21.57
N GLY A 438 -21.18 6.32 22.88
CA GLY A 438 -21.85 5.57 23.94
C GLY A 438 -21.52 4.07 23.90
N ALA A 439 -20.26 3.74 23.68
CA ALA A 439 -19.78 2.37 23.49
C ALA A 439 -19.28 1.75 24.81
N ASP A 440 -20.16 1.69 25.82
CA ASP A 440 -19.81 1.34 27.21
C ASP A 440 -19.27 -0.10 27.39
N ASN A 441 -19.53 -0.98 26.42
CA ASN A 441 -19.01 -2.36 26.41
C ASN A 441 -17.66 -2.51 25.68
N VAL A 442 -17.01 -1.41 25.29
CA VAL A 442 -15.74 -1.39 24.55
C VAL A 442 -14.62 -0.80 25.41
N GLU A 443 -13.55 -1.57 25.60
CA GLU A 443 -12.32 -1.12 26.23
C GLU A 443 -11.13 -1.21 25.27
N PHE A 444 -10.10 -0.39 25.52
CA PHE A 444 -8.91 -0.31 24.68
C PHE A 444 -7.65 -0.47 25.52
N VAL A 445 -6.77 -1.39 25.12
CA VAL A 445 -5.57 -1.74 25.88
C VAL A 445 -4.32 -1.50 25.05
N LEU A 446 -3.36 -0.78 25.62
CA LEU A 446 -2.02 -0.63 25.03
C LEU A 446 -1.28 -1.96 25.15
N GLY A 447 -1.06 -2.63 24.03
CA GLY A 447 -0.47 -3.98 24.02
C GLY A 447 0.41 -4.22 22.79
N ASP A 448 1.46 -5.01 22.98
CA ASP A 448 2.15 -5.64 21.86
C ASP A 448 1.24 -6.72 21.28
N ALA A 449 1.09 -6.75 19.96
CA ALA A 449 0.38 -7.83 19.28
C ALA A 449 0.94 -9.20 19.67
N ALA A 450 2.25 -9.28 19.92
CA ALA A 450 2.93 -10.50 20.34
C ALA A 450 2.67 -10.94 21.79
N ARG A 451 1.73 -10.32 22.53
CA ARG A 451 1.22 -10.82 23.83
C ARG A 451 -0.29 -10.57 24.04
N ILE A 452 -1.06 -10.56 22.95
CA ILE A 452 -2.49 -10.15 22.98
C ILE A 452 -3.34 -10.99 23.93
N PHE A 453 -3.21 -12.32 23.89
CA PHE A 453 -4.11 -13.21 24.63
C PHE A 453 -3.75 -13.39 26.10
N ASP A 454 -2.54 -12.98 26.53
CA ASP A 454 -2.18 -12.89 27.96
C ASP A 454 -3.10 -11.93 28.75
N GLN A 455 -3.77 -11.01 28.06
CA GLN A 455 -4.61 -9.95 28.64
C GLN A 455 -6.12 -10.21 28.47
N ILE A 456 -6.50 -11.28 27.75
CA ILE A 456 -7.89 -11.58 27.40
C ILE A 456 -8.40 -12.69 28.32
N ASP A 457 -9.01 -12.30 29.44
CA ASP A 457 -9.78 -13.20 30.31
C ASP A 457 -11.14 -13.51 29.66
N ALA A 458 -11.12 -14.40 28.67
CA ALA A 458 -12.29 -14.95 27.99
C ALA A 458 -12.02 -16.37 27.49
N ALA A 459 -13.05 -17.22 27.45
CA ALA A 459 -12.91 -18.54 26.85
C ALA A 459 -12.82 -18.43 25.32
N PRO A 460 -11.87 -19.11 24.63
CA PRO A 460 -11.70 -18.99 23.18
C PRO A 460 -12.96 -19.33 22.37
N ASP A 461 -13.70 -20.37 22.77
CA ASP A 461 -14.97 -20.74 22.12
C ASP A 461 -16.08 -19.67 22.29
N SER A 462 -15.92 -18.71 23.19
CA SER A 462 -16.83 -17.56 23.34
C SER A 462 -16.30 -16.27 22.69
N THR A 463 -15.15 -16.34 22.01
CA THR A 463 -14.42 -15.19 21.48
C THR A 463 -14.39 -15.15 19.96
N ALA A 464 -14.63 -13.98 19.40
CA ALA A 464 -14.32 -13.62 18.03
C ALA A 464 -13.11 -12.70 17.98
N VAL A 465 -12.29 -12.81 16.93
CA VAL A 465 -11.15 -11.91 16.71
C VAL A 465 -11.26 -11.26 15.33
N VAL A 466 -11.30 -9.94 15.28
CA VAL A 466 -11.10 -9.12 14.07
C VAL A 466 -9.65 -8.70 14.03
N ILE A 467 -9.01 -8.78 12.86
CA ILE A 467 -7.64 -8.32 12.64
C ILE A 467 -7.56 -7.46 11.38
N ASP A 468 -7.01 -6.24 11.47
CA ASP A 468 -6.69 -5.36 10.32
C ASP A 468 -5.17 -5.02 10.29
N PRO A 469 -4.28 -6.02 10.09
CA PRO A 469 -2.84 -5.81 10.11
C PRO A 469 -2.35 -4.92 8.95
N PRO A 470 -1.15 -4.32 9.08
CA PRO A 470 -0.56 -3.51 8.02
C PRO A 470 -0.35 -4.33 6.72
N ARG A 471 -0.10 -3.63 5.60
CA ARG A 471 0.06 -4.22 4.25
C ARG A 471 1.04 -5.41 4.12
N LYS A 472 1.93 -5.62 5.10
CA LYS A 472 2.86 -6.76 5.16
C LYS A 472 2.25 -8.05 5.73
N GLY A 473 1.00 -8.01 6.18
CA GLY A 473 0.35 -9.07 6.97
C GLY A 473 0.68 -8.97 8.45
N SER A 474 0.20 -9.98 9.20
CA SER A 474 0.53 -10.17 10.61
C SER A 474 1.96 -10.68 10.81
N THR A 475 2.42 -10.68 12.07
CA THR A 475 3.69 -11.31 12.46
C THR A 475 3.48 -12.80 12.77
N PRO A 476 4.48 -13.67 12.54
CA PRO A 476 4.41 -15.09 12.92
C PRO A 476 4.04 -15.27 14.39
N ASP A 477 4.70 -14.54 15.30
CA ASP A 477 4.45 -14.58 16.74
C ASP A 477 2.99 -14.31 17.11
N PHE A 478 2.30 -13.40 16.38
CA PHE A 478 0.87 -13.13 16.58
C PHE A 478 -0.01 -14.25 16.02
N LEU A 479 0.35 -14.82 14.86
CA LEU A 479 -0.39 -15.94 14.27
C LEU A 479 -0.26 -17.21 15.12
N ASP A 480 0.93 -17.51 15.63
CA ASP A 480 1.19 -18.60 16.58
C ASP A 480 0.28 -18.47 17.82
N GLN A 481 0.17 -17.26 18.36
CA GLN A 481 -0.72 -16.97 19.49
C GLN A 481 -2.20 -17.05 19.14
N LEU A 482 -2.61 -16.57 17.97
CA LEU A 482 -3.99 -16.62 17.50
C LEU A 482 -4.45 -18.07 17.29
N VAL A 483 -3.59 -18.92 16.73
CA VAL A 483 -3.81 -20.37 16.56
C VAL A 483 -3.79 -21.09 17.90
N ALA A 484 -2.85 -20.77 18.80
CA ALA A 484 -2.76 -21.37 20.13
C ALA A 484 -3.92 -20.99 21.06
N TYR A 485 -4.42 -19.76 20.97
CA TYR A 485 -5.64 -19.33 21.67
C TYR A 485 -6.87 -20.03 21.08
N GLY A 486 -6.96 -20.16 19.76
CA GLY A 486 -8.04 -20.91 19.08
C GLY A 486 -9.42 -20.27 19.24
N PRO A 487 -9.61 -18.99 18.85
CA PRO A 487 -10.91 -18.33 18.95
C PRO A 487 -11.93 -18.99 18.01
N ARG A 488 -13.22 -18.97 18.37
CA ARG A 488 -14.29 -19.59 17.57
C ARG A 488 -14.36 -19.04 16.14
N VAL A 489 -14.06 -17.75 15.94
CA VAL A 489 -14.07 -17.11 14.60
C VAL A 489 -12.99 -16.05 14.49
N ILE A 490 -12.37 -15.98 13.31
CA ILE A 490 -11.39 -14.97 12.92
C ILE A 490 -11.93 -14.23 11.69
N VAL A 491 -11.98 -12.91 11.75
CA VAL A 491 -12.31 -12.05 10.59
C VAL A 491 -11.05 -11.29 10.20
N TYR A 492 -10.36 -11.79 9.17
CA TYR A 492 -9.14 -11.18 8.63
C TYR A 492 -9.50 -10.10 7.60
N ILE A 493 -9.18 -8.84 7.93
CA ILE A 493 -9.26 -7.68 7.06
C ILE A 493 -7.85 -7.38 6.50
N ALA A 494 -7.72 -7.17 5.18
CA ALA A 494 -6.41 -6.98 4.57
C ALA A 494 -6.41 -5.98 3.40
N CYS A 495 -5.45 -5.05 3.43
CA CYS A 495 -5.11 -4.22 2.27
C CYS A 495 -4.01 -4.85 1.37
N GLY A 496 -3.49 -6.01 1.74
CA GLY A 496 -2.40 -6.72 1.04
C GLY A 496 -2.72 -8.20 0.82
N VAL A 497 -3.41 -8.52 -0.27
CA VAL A 497 -3.93 -9.87 -0.57
C VAL A 497 -2.86 -10.98 -0.51
N PRO A 498 -1.63 -10.83 -1.07
CA PRO A 498 -0.63 -11.90 -0.98
C PRO A 498 -0.13 -12.16 0.45
N ALA A 499 -0.16 -11.14 1.32
CA ALA A 499 0.20 -11.31 2.72
C ALA A 499 -0.92 -12.03 3.48
N GLN A 500 -2.19 -11.69 3.23
CA GLN A 500 -3.35 -12.42 3.76
C GLN A 500 -3.34 -13.89 3.32
N ALA A 501 -3.06 -14.17 2.05
CA ALA A 501 -2.99 -15.52 1.51
C ALA A 501 -1.79 -16.34 2.04
N ARG A 502 -0.70 -15.67 2.45
CA ARG A 502 0.40 -16.29 3.21
C ARG A 502 -0.03 -16.59 4.64
N ASP A 503 -0.63 -15.62 5.32
CA ASP A 503 -0.97 -15.71 6.74
C ASP A 503 -2.09 -16.74 7.01
N LEU A 504 -2.94 -17.03 6.01
CA LEU A 504 -3.91 -18.13 6.05
C LEU A 504 -3.26 -19.54 5.97
N GLN A 505 -1.97 -19.65 5.65
CA GLN A 505 -1.25 -20.94 5.63
C GLN A 505 -0.70 -21.35 7.00
N HIS A 506 -0.69 -20.41 7.94
CA HIS A 506 -0.20 -20.57 9.31
C HIS A 506 -1.27 -21.27 10.16
#